data_AF-A0A9D5SVQ2-F1
#
_entry.id   AF-A0A9D5SVQ2-F1
#
_cell.length_a   1.000
_cell.length_b   1.000
_cell.length_c   1.000
_cell.angle_alpha   90.00
_cell.angle_beta   90.00
_cell.angle_gamma   90.00
#
_symmetry.space_group_name_H-M   'P 1'
#
loop_
_entity.id
_entity.type
_entity.pdbx_description
1 polymer ?
#
loop_
_entity_poly.entity_id
_entity_poly.type
_entity_poly.pdbx_seq_one_letter_code
_entity_poly.pdbx_strand_id
1 'polypeptide(L)'
;MSNFIEQFYYGNIEPQERCIQQNRRVQKQMDILVLNEEKLTEELSGRLKQLFLEYVNAWGMVNAESNLDSFMMGFRLGAGFTYDTFVSTDAPFSDFSDGN
;
A
#
# COMPACT_ATOMS: atom_id res chain seq x y z
N MET A 1 8.51 5.87 -25.19
CA MET A 1 7.51 5.69 -24.12
C MET A 1 8.04 4.60 -23.22
N SER A 2 8.39 4.93 -21.98
CA SER A 2 8.89 3.95 -21.02
C SER A 2 7.72 3.06 -20.57
N ASN A 3 7.87 1.74 -20.74
CA ASN A 3 6.80 0.79 -20.45
C ASN A 3 6.46 0.83 -18.96
N PHE A 4 5.17 0.92 -18.61
CA PHE A 4 4.71 1.04 -17.23
C PHE A 4 5.34 0.00 -16.29
N ILE A 5 5.43 -1.26 -16.75
CA ILE A 5 6.02 -2.38 -15.99
C ILE A 5 7.52 -2.20 -15.76
N GLU A 6 8.24 -1.63 -16.72
CA GLU A 6 9.68 -1.37 -16.60
C GLU A 6 9.94 -0.27 -15.58
N GLN A 7 9.16 0.82 -15.65
CA GLN A 7 9.24 1.89 -14.65
C GLN A 7 8.86 1.42 -13.26
N PHE A 8 7.86 0.54 -13.17
CA PHE A 8 7.43 -0.09 -11.93
C PHE A 8 8.52 -1.01 -11.34
N TYR A 9 9.18 -1.84 -12.16
CA TYR A 9 10.26 -2.74 -11.73
C TYR A 9 11.46 -1.98 -11.15
N TYR A 10 11.84 -0.86 -11.77
CA TYR A 10 12.95 -0.03 -11.30
C TYR A 10 12.58 0.90 -10.14
N GLY A 11 11.37 0.83 -9.61
CA GLY A 11 10.92 1.69 -8.50
C GLY A 11 10.69 3.15 -8.88
N ASN A 12 10.66 3.47 -10.18
CA ASN A 12 10.37 4.83 -10.66
C ASN A 12 8.89 5.19 -10.55
N ILE A 13 8.03 4.18 -10.37
CA ILE A 13 6.62 4.35 -10.01
C ILE A 13 6.47 3.74 -8.64
N GLU A 14 6.38 4.58 -7.62
CA GLU A 14 5.99 4.15 -6.28
C GLU A 14 4.46 4.14 -6.19
N PRO A 15 3.83 2.96 -6.22
CA PRO A 15 2.37 2.84 -6.13
C PRO A 15 1.84 3.33 -4.78
N GLN A 16 2.72 3.40 -3.78
CA GLN A 16 2.45 3.87 -2.42
C GLN A 16 2.60 5.41 -2.28
N GLU A 17 3.28 6.10 -3.20
CA GLU A 17 3.52 7.56 -3.10
C GLU A 17 2.24 8.40 -3.23
N ARG A 18 1.17 7.84 -3.82
CA ARG A 18 -0.08 8.56 -4.04
C ARG A 18 -0.81 8.98 -2.75
N CYS A 19 -0.44 8.46 -1.58
CA CYS A 19 -1.14 8.77 -0.33
C CYS A 19 -0.50 9.88 0.52
N ILE A 20 0.77 10.21 0.32
CA ILE A 20 1.50 11.09 1.24
C ILE A 20 1.52 12.55 0.73
N GLN A 21 1.79 12.76 -0.57
CA GLN A 21 1.92 14.13 -1.12
C GLN A 21 0.58 14.89 -1.24
N GLN A 22 -0.56 14.21 -1.38
CA GLN A 22 -1.87 14.88 -1.54
C GLN A 22 -2.64 15.06 -0.23
N ASN A 23 -2.30 14.32 0.83
CA ASN A 23 -3.02 14.40 2.09
C ASN A 23 -2.20 15.20 3.13
N ARG A 24 -2.31 16.53 3.07
CA ARG A 24 -1.66 17.45 4.04
C ARG A 24 -1.94 17.08 5.50
N ARG A 25 -3.05 16.41 5.81
CA ARG A 25 -3.36 15.96 7.17
C ARG A 25 -2.47 14.79 7.56
N VAL A 26 -2.33 13.79 6.68
CA VAL A 26 -1.46 12.62 6.90
C VAL A 26 0.01 13.07 7.00
N GLN A 27 0.48 13.94 6.11
CA GLN A 27 1.85 14.48 6.19
C GLN A 27 2.12 15.12 7.56
N LYS A 28 1.22 15.98 8.05
CA LYS A 28 1.37 16.61 9.37
C LYS A 28 1.40 15.59 10.51
N GLN A 29 0.60 14.53 10.44
CA GLN A 29 0.64 13.48 11.46
C GLN A 29 1.93 12.67 11.40
N MET A 30 2.46 12.43 10.20
CA MET A 30 3.78 11.79 10.01
C MET A 30 4.90 12.65 10.61
N ASP A 31 4.89 13.96 10.35
CA ASP A 31 5.88 14.88 10.93
C ASP A 31 5.81 14.86 12.47
N ILE A 32 4.60 14.86 13.05
CA ILE A 32 4.40 14.74 14.50
C ILE A 32 4.93 13.39 15.03
N LEU A 33 4.69 12.29 14.33
CA LEU A 33 5.16 10.96 14.71
C LEU A 33 6.69 10.93 14.77
N VAL A 34 7.37 11.39 13.72
CA VAL A 34 8.84 11.43 13.64
C VAL A 34 9.42 12.29 14.76
N LEU A 35 8.91 13.52 14.93
CA LEU A 35 9.41 14.43 15.97
C LEU A 35 9.21 13.86 17.38
N ASN A 36 8.07 13.21 17.64
CA ASN A 36 7.81 12.59 18.94
C ASN A 36 8.68 11.35 19.16
N GLU A 37 8.89 10.53 18.13
CA GLU A 37 9.76 9.35 18.21
C GLU A 37 11.20 9.75 18.53
N GLU A 38 11.75 10.74 17.82
CA GLU A 38 13.09 11.29 18.08
C GLU A 38 13.20 11.78 19.53
N LYS A 39 12.26 12.64 19.95
CA LYS A 39 12.27 13.21 21.30
C LYS A 39 12.15 12.15 22.40
N LEU A 40 11.25 11.18 22.24
CA LEU A 40 11.07 10.10 23.21
C LEU A 40 12.30 9.19 23.25
N THR A 41 12.96 8.97 22.10
CA THR A 41 14.19 8.18 22.04
C THR A 41 15.35 8.86 22.77
N GLU A 42 15.43 10.18 22.74
CA GLU A 42 16.44 10.97 23.47
C GLU A 42 16.17 11.02 24.97
N GLU A 43 14.93 11.26 25.38
CA GLU A 43 14.54 11.45 26.79
C GLU A 43 14.46 10.13 27.58
N LEU A 44 14.03 9.04 26.95
CA LEU A 44 13.92 7.74 27.61
C LEU A 44 15.30 7.10 27.80
N SER A 45 15.47 6.39 28.92
CA SER A 45 16.69 5.63 29.21
C SER A 45 16.39 4.26 29.82
N GLY A 46 17.41 3.39 29.83
CA GLY A 46 17.32 2.05 30.42
C GLY A 46 16.20 1.19 29.82
N ARG A 47 15.43 0.53 30.69
CA ARG A 47 14.39 -0.43 30.27
C ARG A 47 13.24 0.24 29.51
N LEU A 48 12.89 1.49 29.83
CA LEU A 48 11.80 2.20 29.17
C LEU A 48 12.14 2.54 27.72
N LYS A 49 13.39 2.96 27.45
CA LYS A 49 13.88 3.18 26.07
C LYS A 49 13.82 1.88 25.26
N GLN A 50 14.24 0.77 25.86
CA GLN A 50 14.20 -0.52 25.19
C GLN A 50 12.77 -0.93 24.80
N LEU A 51 11.81 -0.82 25.73
CA LEU A 51 10.40 -1.10 25.45
C LEU A 51 9.82 -0.19 24.36
N PHE A 52 10.18 1.09 24.36
CA PHE A 52 9.75 2.03 23.33
C PHE A 52 10.29 1.64 21.95
N LEU A 53 11.57 1.28 21.84
CA LEU A 53 12.17 0.83 20.57
C LEU A 53 11.56 -0.50 20.09
N GLU A 54 11.29 -1.44 21.00
CA GLU A 54 10.56 -2.68 20.69
C GLU A 54 9.17 -2.37 20.13
N TYR A 55 8.44 -1.41 20.73
CA TYR A 55 7.15 -0.96 20.25
C TYR A 55 7.23 -0.33 18.85
N VAL A 56 8.15 0.61 18.63
CA VAL A 56 8.34 1.29 17.33
C VAL A 56 8.65 0.28 16.24
N ASN A 57 9.55 -0.66 16.51
CA ASN A 57 9.91 -1.70 15.54
C ASN A 57 8.72 -2.63 15.22
N ALA A 58 8.00 -3.09 16.24
CA ALA A 58 6.81 -3.92 16.05
C ALA A 58 5.71 -3.18 15.26
N TRP A 59 5.49 -1.90 15.56
CA TRP A 59 4.53 -1.06 14.85
C TRP A 59 4.94 -0.87 13.38
N GLY A 60 6.22 -0.61 13.12
CA GLY A 60 6.77 -0.50 11.77
C GLY A 60 6.57 -1.77 10.94
N MET A 61 6.86 -2.94 11.51
CA MET A 61 6.65 -4.23 10.83
C MET A 61 5.18 -4.49 10.51
N VAL A 62 4.27 -4.29 11.48
CA VAL A 62 2.82 -4.49 11.26
C VAL A 62 2.29 -3.57 10.16
N ASN A 63 2.73 -2.31 10.14
CA ASN A 63 2.30 -1.35 9.13
C ASN A 63 2.87 -1.69 7.74
N ALA A 64 4.13 -2.16 7.67
CA ALA A 64 4.74 -2.61 6.43
C ALA A 64 4.04 -3.83 5.82
N GLU A 65 3.73 -4.85 6.64
CA GLU A 65 2.99 -6.04 6.21
C GLU A 65 1.57 -5.69 5.71
N SER A 66 0.84 -4.86 6.46
CA SER A 66 -0.50 -4.40 6.06
C SER A 66 -0.49 -3.64 4.72
N ASN A 67 0.55 -2.83 4.48
CA ASN A 67 0.73 -2.12 3.22
C ASN A 67 1.09 -3.08 2.06
N LEU A 68 1.89 -4.11 2.32
CA LEU A 68 2.23 -5.13 1.33
C LEU A 68 1.00 -5.95 0.91
N ASP A 69 0.19 -6.37 1.86
CA ASP A 69 -1.06 -7.10 1.60
C ASP A 69 -2.04 -6.25 0.79
N SER A 70 -2.24 -5.00 1.19
CA SER A 70 -3.10 -4.04 0.47
C SER A 70 -2.61 -3.83 -0.97
N PHE A 71 -1.30 -3.75 -1.15
CA PHE A 71 -0.66 -3.59 -2.44
C PHE A 71 -0.88 -4.82 -3.35
N MET A 72 -0.59 -6.02 -2.85
CA MET A 72 -0.80 -7.28 -3.58
C MET A 72 -2.27 -7.47 -3.96
N MET A 73 -3.19 -7.17 -3.03
CA MET A 73 -4.62 -7.27 -3.28
C MET A 73 -5.07 -6.32 -4.40
N GLY A 74 -4.61 -5.06 -4.37
CA GLY A 74 -4.93 -4.07 -5.42
C GLY A 74 -4.49 -4.51 -6.81
N PHE A 75 -3.28 -5.08 -6.93
CA PHE A 75 -2.78 -5.58 -8.22
C PHE A 75 -3.56 -6.81 -8.71
N ARG A 76 -3.85 -7.76 -7.82
CA ARG A 76 -4.66 -8.94 -8.16
C ARG A 76 -6.06 -8.55 -8.62
N LEU A 77 -6.70 -7.60 -7.94
CA LEU A 77 -8.00 -7.06 -8.34
C LEU A 77 -7.92 -6.39 -9.72
N GLY A 78 -6.91 -5.55 -9.96
CA GLY A 78 -6.73 -4.90 -11.26
C GLY A 78 -6.51 -5.89 -12.42
N ALA A 79 -5.71 -6.93 -12.20
CA ALA A 79 -5.53 -8.01 -13.16
C ALA A 79 -6.83 -8.81 -13.39
N GLY A 80 -7.57 -9.11 -12.31
CA GLY A 80 -8.88 -9.77 -12.37
C GLY A 80 -9.89 -8.98 -13.19
N PHE A 81 -10.01 -7.67 -12.96
CA PHE A 81 -10.88 -6.80 -13.76
C PHE A 81 -10.49 -6.76 -15.24
N THR A 82 -9.18 -6.72 -15.53
CA THR A 82 -8.69 -6.72 -16.91
C THR A 82 -9.03 -8.04 -17.61
N TYR A 83 -8.81 -9.17 -16.93
CA TYR A 83 -9.15 -10.49 -17.46
C TYR A 83 -10.66 -10.63 -17.69
N ASP A 84 -11.48 -10.26 -16.70
CA ASP A 84 -12.94 -10.32 -16.80
C ASP A 84 -13.48 -9.46 -17.95
N THR A 85 -12.95 -8.24 -18.11
CA THR A 85 -13.44 -7.29 -19.12
C THR A 85 -13.04 -7.67 -20.55
N PHE A 86 -11.82 -8.16 -20.75
CA PHE A 86 -11.23 -8.28 -22.10
C PHE A 86 -10.97 -9.71 -22.56
N VAL A 87 -11.01 -10.69 -21.65
CA VAL A 87 -10.65 -12.08 -21.95
C VAL A 87 -11.80 -13.03 -21.62
N SER A 88 -12.50 -12.82 -20.50
CA SER A 88 -13.64 -13.64 -20.13
C SER A 88 -14.80 -13.43 -21.11
N THR A 89 -15.38 -14.54 -21.57
CA THR A 89 -16.64 -14.57 -22.35
C THR A 89 -17.82 -15.04 -21.51
N ASP A 90 -17.61 -15.29 -20.21
CA ASP A 90 -18.67 -15.67 -19.29
C ASP A 90 -19.53 -14.43 -18.99
N ALA A 91 -20.63 -14.28 -19.73
CA ALA A 91 -21.69 -13.35 -19.39
C ALA A 91 -22.68 -14.04 -18.42
N PRO A 92 -23.17 -13.35 -17.38
CA PRO A 92 -24.16 -13.92 -16.45
C PRO A 92 -25.51 -14.24 -17.11
N PHE A 93 -25.72 -13.80 -18.35
CA PHE A 93 -26.88 -14.11 -19.17
C PHE A 93 -26.40 -14.55 -20.55
N SER A 94 -26.80 -15.74 -20.98
CA SER A 94 -26.72 -16.13 -22.39
C SER A 94 -27.74 -15.32 -23.18
N ASP A 95 -27.34 -14.69 -24.27
CA ASP A 95 -28.27 -14.00 -25.16
C ASP A 95 -29.41 -14.95 -25.58
N PHE A 96 -30.65 -14.49 -25.41
CA PHE A 96 -31.84 -15.19 -25.90
C PHE A 96 -31.93 -15.09 -27.42
N SER A 97 -31.02 -15.73 -28.14
CA SER A 97 -31.10 -15.80 -29.60
C SER A 97 -30.42 -17.04 -30.18
N ASP A 98 -30.70 -18.21 -29.62
CA ASP A 98 -30.56 -19.47 -30.35
C ASP A 98 -31.94 -20.13 -30.43
N GLY A 99 -32.77 -19.58 -31.32
CA GLY A 99 -34.12 -20.06 -31.57
C GLY A 99 -34.61 -19.57 -32.92
N ASN A 100 -34.03 -20.09 -34.00
CA ASN A 100 -34.59 -20.04 -35.34
C ASN A 100 -34.56 -21.44 -35.94
#